data_AF-A0A1I7T1R1-F1
#
_entry.id   AF-A0A1I7T1R1-F1
#
_cell.length_a   1.000
_cell.length_b   1.000
_cell.length_c   1.000
_cell.angle_alpha   90.00
_cell.angle_beta   90.00
_cell.angle_gamma   90.00
#
_symmetry.space_group_name_H-M   'P 1'
#
loop_
_entity.id
_entity.type
_entity.pdbx_description
1 polymer ?
#
loop_
_entity_poly.entity_id
_entity_poly.type
_entity_poly.pdbx_seq_one_letter_code
_entity_poly.pdbx_strand_id
1 'polypeptide(L)'
;MDAVMMKKTAMQKLGQGRMKVLVPRFTEGFIVKTSALNIELAIPPSAINDVERTFSATIQEIGFLVAEAAYSLQPRAKENMVQGESTMQWEEFPEPQGVVHFRGQAKPCNAGWRLDIFIKKIEDGIPKIVGFGTSSLRHCRRMSAPLPVRSHSNSPAASAQVNAAPAPTPPPAPSSSQRPSTTLKRASSSLQMTRKSKLSKELAAVADQEPTSSTRPTSSTNPAAIVAPEPAASIVPEVIAFLSEKMIKPLYVTREVIPVKMSSRAVFYFHVTAEDVPKMNSIMMRGGDWPDHFNISLWEGYKRFFFAPAVSIIEIIELFFLSKMVMFDSVKHGIPWTDDLVSMLQNKANFRKAIRVSKHREQVLMMLNARGKGMFQELEKRI
;
A
#
# COMPACT_ATOMS: atom_id res chain seq x y z
N MET A 1 -6.08 -5.52 -39.12
CA MET A 1 -5.40 -6.70 -38.56
C MET A 1 -6.39 -7.84 -38.61
N ASP A 2 -6.06 -8.97 -39.25
CA ASP A 2 -6.92 -10.14 -39.25
C ASP A 2 -6.86 -10.89 -37.91
N ALA A 3 -7.75 -11.87 -37.71
CA ALA A 3 -7.85 -12.62 -36.46
C ALA A 3 -6.57 -13.42 -36.13
N VAL A 4 -5.86 -13.93 -37.14
CA VAL A 4 -4.64 -14.72 -36.97
C VAL A 4 -3.51 -13.82 -36.46
N MET A 5 -3.35 -12.64 -37.05
CA MET A 5 -2.37 -11.64 -36.65
C MET A 5 -2.69 -11.06 -35.26
N MET A 6 -3.97 -10.85 -34.92
CA MET A 6 -4.39 -10.44 -33.58
C MET A 6 -4.00 -11.48 -32.53
N LYS A 7 -4.29 -12.77 -32.79
CA LYS A 7 -3.95 -13.86 -31.88
C LYS A 7 -2.44 -13.98 -31.67
N LYS A 8 -1.66 -13.89 -32.76
CA LYS A 8 -0.19 -13.89 -32.69
C LYS A 8 0.36 -12.73 -31.87
N THR A 9 -0.19 -11.52 -32.08
CA THR A 9 0.21 -10.32 -31.33
C THR A 9 -0.15 -10.42 -29.85
N ALA A 10 -1.36 -10.90 -29.54
CA ALA A 10 -1.78 -11.19 -28.16
C ALA A 10 -0.85 -12.21 -27.49
N MET A 11 -0.50 -13.28 -28.18
CA MET A 11 0.43 -14.30 -27.68
C MET A 11 1.83 -13.74 -27.46
N GLN A 12 2.32 -12.83 -28.32
CA GLN A 12 3.61 -12.18 -28.11
C GLN A 12 3.60 -11.29 -26.86
N LYS A 13 2.52 -10.55 -26.62
CA LYS A 13 2.39 -9.65 -25.46
C LYS A 13 2.19 -10.43 -24.15
N LEU A 14 1.34 -11.45 -24.16
CA LEU A 14 1.04 -12.28 -22.99
C LEU A 14 2.08 -13.39 -22.77
N GLY A 15 2.83 -13.80 -23.78
CA GLY A 15 3.85 -14.86 -23.66
C GLY A 15 5.19 -14.39 -23.07
N GLN A 16 5.27 -13.14 -22.62
CA GLN A 16 6.49 -12.50 -22.11
C GLN A 16 6.27 -11.87 -20.74
N GLY A 17 7.36 -11.62 -20.02
CA GLY A 17 7.37 -10.85 -18.77
C GLY A 17 6.49 -11.44 -17.67
N ARG A 18 5.64 -10.58 -17.07
CA ARG A 18 4.85 -10.88 -15.87
C ARG A 18 3.93 -12.08 -16.02
N MET A 19 3.31 -12.26 -17.18
CA MET A 19 2.38 -13.38 -17.39
C MET A 19 3.08 -14.75 -17.25
N LYS A 20 4.35 -14.89 -17.66
CA LYS A 20 5.12 -16.13 -17.44
C LYS A 20 5.49 -16.35 -15.97
N VAL A 21 5.55 -15.30 -15.16
CA VAL A 21 5.76 -15.44 -13.71
C VAL A 21 4.48 -15.95 -13.05
N LEU A 22 3.33 -15.42 -13.46
CA LEU A 22 2.03 -15.79 -12.91
C LEU A 22 1.48 -17.10 -13.48
N VAL A 23 1.80 -17.44 -14.72
CA VAL A 23 1.34 -18.63 -15.44
C VAL A 23 2.54 -19.24 -16.17
N PRO A 24 3.43 -19.99 -15.49
CA PRO A 24 4.69 -20.48 -16.06
C PRO A 24 4.54 -21.31 -17.34
N ARG A 25 3.41 -22.02 -17.46
CA ARG A 25 3.05 -22.83 -18.62
C ARG A 25 2.08 -22.12 -19.57
N PHE A 26 2.14 -20.79 -19.66
CA PHE A 26 1.27 -20.03 -20.56
C PHE A 26 1.50 -20.46 -22.02
N THR A 27 0.44 -20.90 -22.69
CA THR A 27 0.46 -21.33 -24.09
C THR A 27 -0.66 -20.66 -24.87
N GLU A 28 -0.57 -20.71 -26.20
CA GLU A 28 -1.62 -20.18 -27.10
C GLU A 28 -2.99 -20.85 -26.86
N GLY A 29 -3.01 -22.09 -26.36
CA GLY A 29 -4.24 -22.82 -26.04
C GLY A 29 -5.10 -22.15 -24.96
N PHE A 30 -4.53 -21.27 -24.14
CA PHE A 30 -5.29 -20.48 -23.17
C PHE A 30 -6.03 -19.29 -23.79
N ILE A 31 -5.71 -18.90 -25.03
CA ILE A 31 -6.37 -17.79 -25.71
C ILE A 31 -7.61 -18.31 -26.44
N VAL A 32 -8.78 -18.11 -25.82
CA VAL A 32 -10.09 -18.55 -26.35
C VAL A 32 -10.55 -17.66 -27.48
N LYS A 33 -10.44 -16.34 -27.30
CA LYS A 33 -10.94 -15.37 -28.26
C LYS A 33 -10.04 -14.15 -28.31
N THR A 34 -9.83 -13.64 -29.52
CA THR A 34 -9.20 -12.34 -29.74
C THR A 34 -10.03 -11.54 -30.73
N SER A 35 -10.13 -10.24 -30.47
CA SER A 35 -10.69 -9.27 -31.40
C SER A 35 -9.99 -7.94 -31.21
N ALA A 36 -10.34 -6.96 -32.05
CA ALA A 36 -9.80 -5.62 -31.93
C ALA A 36 -10.03 -4.99 -30.56
N LEU A 37 -11.07 -5.38 -29.81
CA LEU A 37 -11.45 -4.71 -28.55
C LEU A 37 -11.29 -5.60 -27.32
N ASN A 38 -11.23 -6.92 -27.49
CA ASN A 38 -11.23 -7.85 -26.37
C ASN A 38 -10.29 -9.04 -26.59
N ILE A 39 -9.76 -9.52 -25.48
CA ILE A 39 -9.06 -10.80 -25.38
C ILE A 39 -9.74 -11.60 -24.29
N GLU A 40 -10.04 -12.87 -24.59
CA GLU A 40 -10.59 -13.81 -23.62
C GLU A 40 -9.62 -14.98 -23.44
N LEU A 41 -9.26 -15.22 -22.18
CA LEU A 41 -8.43 -16.34 -21.75
C LEU A 41 -9.23 -17.33 -20.93
N ALA A 42 -8.82 -18.60 -20.97
CA ALA A 42 -9.29 -19.65 -20.08
C ALA A 42 -8.07 -20.34 -19.47
N ILE A 43 -7.89 -20.17 -18.16
CA ILE A 43 -6.71 -20.66 -17.45
C ILE A 43 -7.16 -21.52 -16.27
N PRO A 44 -6.73 -22.79 -16.20
CA PRO A 44 -6.98 -23.61 -15.02
C PRO A 44 -6.12 -23.10 -13.84
N PRO A 45 -6.64 -23.07 -12.60
CA PRO A 45 -5.88 -22.68 -11.41
C PRO A 45 -4.56 -23.43 -11.25
N SER A 46 -4.49 -24.70 -11.68
CA SER A 46 -3.26 -25.51 -11.65
C SER A 46 -2.14 -24.99 -12.56
N ALA A 47 -2.43 -24.11 -13.51
CA ALA A 47 -1.43 -23.44 -14.34
C ALA A 47 -0.97 -22.10 -13.75
N ILE A 48 -1.67 -21.58 -12.73
CA ILE A 48 -1.39 -20.31 -12.06
C ILE A 48 -0.39 -20.57 -10.92
N ASN A 49 0.59 -19.69 -10.77
CA ASN A 49 1.56 -19.74 -9.67
C ASN A 49 0.95 -19.16 -8.38
N ASP A 50 1.39 -19.67 -7.22
CA ASP A 50 1.00 -19.17 -5.89
C ASP A 50 -0.52 -19.22 -5.56
N VAL A 51 -1.18 -20.30 -5.96
CA VAL A 51 -2.62 -20.56 -5.77
C VAL A 51 -3.04 -20.57 -4.29
N GLU A 52 -2.14 -20.86 -3.35
CA GLU A 52 -2.51 -21.01 -1.94
C GLU A 52 -2.49 -19.71 -1.14
N ARG A 53 -1.71 -18.69 -1.54
CA ARG A 53 -1.44 -17.52 -0.68
C ARG A 53 -1.84 -16.17 -1.28
N THR A 54 -1.81 -16.04 -2.60
CA THR A 54 -2.02 -14.76 -3.31
C THR A 54 -2.97 -14.89 -4.49
N PHE A 55 -3.75 -15.96 -4.55
CA PHE A 55 -4.59 -16.28 -5.71
C PHE A 55 -5.45 -15.13 -6.21
N SER A 56 -6.13 -14.40 -5.31
CA SER A 56 -6.95 -13.25 -5.70
C SER A 56 -6.14 -12.11 -6.33
N ALA A 57 -4.98 -11.76 -5.76
CA ALA A 57 -4.08 -10.76 -6.30
C ALA A 57 -3.48 -11.22 -7.65
N THR A 58 -3.07 -12.49 -7.74
CA THR A 58 -2.57 -13.11 -8.98
C THR A 58 -3.62 -13.07 -10.09
N ILE A 59 -4.86 -13.48 -9.79
CA ILE A 59 -5.99 -13.43 -10.74
C ILE A 59 -6.27 -11.99 -11.17
N GLN A 60 -6.29 -11.04 -10.24
CA GLN A 60 -6.47 -9.62 -10.56
C GLN A 60 -5.38 -9.15 -11.52
N GLU A 61 -4.12 -9.49 -11.26
CA GLU A 61 -2.98 -9.11 -12.09
C GLU A 61 -3.05 -9.73 -13.49
N ILE A 62 -3.39 -11.03 -13.60
CA ILE A 62 -3.65 -11.70 -14.88
C ILE A 62 -4.71 -10.91 -15.65
N GLY A 63 -5.82 -10.55 -15.01
CA GLY A 63 -6.90 -9.76 -15.62
C GLY A 63 -6.41 -8.43 -16.21
N PHE A 64 -5.58 -7.67 -15.48
CA PHE A 64 -4.99 -6.43 -15.98
C PHE A 64 -4.06 -6.66 -17.17
N LEU A 65 -3.23 -7.70 -17.14
CA LEU A 65 -2.38 -8.07 -18.26
C LEU A 65 -3.19 -8.41 -19.52
N VAL A 66 -4.34 -9.09 -19.37
CA VAL A 66 -5.24 -9.36 -20.50
C VAL A 66 -5.78 -8.06 -21.11
N ALA A 67 -6.21 -7.12 -20.27
CA ALA A 67 -6.74 -5.84 -20.74
C ALA A 67 -5.66 -4.96 -21.39
N GLU A 68 -4.43 -4.96 -20.88
CA GLU A 68 -3.27 -4.29 -21.49
C GLU A 68 -2.89 -4.91 -22.84
N ALA A 69 -2.95 -6.24 -22.95
CA ALA A 69 -2.78 -6.92 -24.23
C ALA A 69 -3.88 -6.52 -25.22
N ALA A 70 -5.14 -6.40 -24.78
CA ALA A 70 -6.25 -5.93 -25.61
C ALA A 70 -6.06 -4.46 -26.04
N TYR A 71 -5.44 -3.63 -25.21
CA TYR A 71 -5.01 -2.28 -25.58
C TYR A 71 -3.92 -2.29 -26.66
N SER A 72 -2.96 -3.21 -26.57
CA SER A 72 -1.88 -3.33 -27.55
C SER A 72 -2.37 -3.72 -28.95
N LEU A 73 -3.56 -4.32 -29.07
CA LEU A 73 -4.20 -4.64 -30.35
C LEU A 73 -4.91 -3.43 -31.00
N GLN A 74 -5.02 -2.30 -30.30
CA GLN A 74 -5.69 -1.12 -30.82
C GLN A 74 -4.83 -0.44 -31.91
N PRO A 75 -5.41 0.03 -33.02
CA PRO A 75 -4.66 0.75 -34.07
C PRO A 75 -3.96 2.02 -33.57
N ARG A 76 -4.42 2.58 -32.45
CA ARG A 76 -3.87 3.80 -31.81
C ARG A 76 -3.15 3.50 -30.49
N ALA A 77 -2.77 2.25 -30.25
CA ALA A 77 -1.93 1.92 -29.12
C ALA A 77 -0.61 2.70 -29.21
N LYS A 78 -0.22 3.38 -28.14
CA LYS A 78 1.04 4.14 -28.06
C LYS A 78 1.88 3.58 -26.93
N GLU A 79 3.19 3.54 -27.15
CA GLU A 79 4.16 2.90 -26.23
C GLU A 79 4.38 3.68 -24.91
N ASN A 80 3.86 4.92 -24.79
CA ASN A 80 4.13 5.82 -23.65
C ASN A 80 2.90 6.08 -22.76
N MET A 81 2.06 5.08 -22.59
CA MET A 81 0.94 5.16 -21.65
C MET A 81 1.38 4.71 -20.26
N VAL A 82 0.95 5.45 -19.24
CA VAL A 82 1.16 5.08 -17.84
C VAL A 82 -0.17 4.58 -17.30
N GLN A 83 -0.11 3.44 -16.60
CA GLN A 83 -1.24 2.91 -15.87
C GLN A 83 -1.58 3.86 -14.71
N GLY A 84 -2.82 4.32 -14.71
CA GLY A 84 -3.39 5.13 -13.65
C GLY A 84 -4.04 4.26 -12.58
N GLU A 85 -4.99 4.86 -11.88
CA GLU A 85 -5.76 4.18 -10.85
C GLU A 85 -6.45 2.93 -11.40
N SER A 86 -6.41 1.88 -10.58
CA SER A 86 -7.01 0.58 -10.87
C SER A 86 -7.91 0.20 -9.70
N THR A 87 -9.11 -0.27 -10.01
CA THR A 87 -10.10 -0.72 -9.04
C THR A 87 -10.50 -2.15 -9.36
N MET A 88 -10.79 -2.93 -8.31
CA MET A 88 -11.26 -4.31 -8.42
C MET A 88 -12.38 -4.54 -7.41
N GLN A 89 -13.48 -5.14 -7.87
CA GLN A 89 -14.61 -5.54 -7.07
C GLN A 89 -14.83 -7.04 -7.27
N TRP A 90 -15.12 -7.74 -6.17
CA TRP A 90 -15.40 -9.17 -6.16
C TRP A 90 -16.85 -9.38 -5.78
N GLU A 91 -17.62 -10.04 -6.65
CA GLU A 91 -18.95 -10.55 -6.32
C GLU A 91 -18.82 -11.83 -5.49
N GLU A 92 -17.84 -12.66 -5.86
CA GLU A 92 -17.50 -13.89 -5.18
C GLU A 92 -15.98 -14.07 -5.21
N PHE A 93 -15.40 -14.51 -4.10
CA PHE A 93 -13.97 -14.79 -4.09
C PHE A 93 -13.69 -16.03 -4.94
N PRO A 94 -12.79 -15.93 -5.93
CA PRO A 94 -12.51 -17.06 -6.80
C PRO A 94 -11.81 -18.15 -5.99
N GLU A 95 -12.51 -19.23 -5.69
CA GLU A 95 -11.86 -20.48 -5.26
C GLU A 95 -10.98 -21.06 -6.38
N PRO A 96 -9.88 -21.75 -6.03
CA PRO A 96 -8.94 -22.33 -6.99
C PRO A 96 -9.44 -23.64 -7.62
N GLN A 97 -10.65 -23.63 -8.14
CA GLN A 97 -11.30 -24.78 -8.77
C GLN A 97 -11.83 -24.40 -10.15
N GLY A 98 -11.96 -25.39 -11.04
CA GLY A 98 -12.49 -25.23 -12.38
C GLY A 98 -11.54 -24.51 -13.35
N VAL A 99 -12.09 -23.81 -14.34
CA VAL A 99 -11.33 -22.96 -15.27
C VAL A 99 -11.76 -21.52 -15.06
N VAL A 100 -10.78 -20.63 -14.87
CA VAL A 100 -11.03 -19.20 -14.69
C VAL A 100 -10.95 -18.52 -16.05
N HIS A 101 -12.03 -17.82 -16.41
CA HIS A 101 -12.12 -17.08 -17.66
C HIS A 101 -11.83 -15.60 -17.42
N PHE A 102 -10.85 -15.08 -18.14
CA PHE A 102 -10.45 -13.67 -18.06
C PHE A 102 -10.85 -12.97 -19.33
N ARG A 103 -11.59 -11.87 -19.23
CA ARG A 103 -11.91 -11.01 -20.37
C ARG A 103 -11.37 -9.62 -20.13
N GLY A 104 -10.33 -9.26 -20.87
CA GLY A 104 -9.78 -7.92 -20.91
C GLY A 104 -10.36 -7.15 -22.10
N GLN A 105 -10.76 -5.90 -21.87
CA GLN A 105 -11.27 -5.01 -22.89
C GLN A 105 -10.61 -3.62 -22.77
N ALA A 106 -10.27 -3.02 -23.91
CA ALA A 106 -9.75 -1.65 -23.96
C ALA A 106 -10.73 -0.76 -24.74
N LYS A 107 -11.13 0.37 -24.13
CA LYS A 107 -12.02 1.36 -24.74
C LYS A 107 -11.38 2.75 -24.72
N PRO A 108 -11.49 3.54 -25.79
CA PRO A 108 -11.07 4.94 -25.74
C PRO A 108 -11.98 5.71 -24.78
N CYS A 109 -11.40 6.67 -24.05
CA CYS A 109 -12.14 7.60 -23.19
C CYS A 109 -11.51 9.01 -23.30
N ASN A 110 -12.19 10.03 -22.76
CA ASN A 110 -11.76 11.44 -22.90
C ASN A 110 -10.32 11.69 -22.40
N ALA A 111 -9.86 10.93 -21.40
CA ALA A 111 -8.54 11.11 -20.78
C ALA A 111 -7.48 10.10 -21.27
N GLY A 112 -7.80 9.25 -22.25
CA GLY A 112 -6.91 8.19 -22.73
C GLY A 112 -7.67 6.92 -23.04
N TRP A 113 -7.36 5.84 -22.33
CA TRP A 113 -8.03 4.55 -22.48
C TRP A 113 -8.51 4.03 -21.14
N ARG A 114 -9.66 3.37 -21.17
CA ARG A 114 -10.21 2.60 -20.05
C ARG A 114 -9.98 1.12 -20.34
N LEU A 115 -9.43 0.42 -19.35
CA LEU A 115 -9.26 -1.02 -19.34
C LEU A 115 -10.38 -1.59 -18.47
N ASP A 116 -11.21 -2.46 -19.02
CA ASP A 116 -12.24 -3.19 -18.29
C ASP A 116 -11.82 -4.66 -18.20
N ILE A 117 -12.02 -5.27 -17.03
CA ILE A 117 -11.67 -6.66 -16.74
C ILE A 117 -12.89 -7.35 -16.19
N PHE A 118 -13.19 -8.51 -16.75
CA PHE A 118 -14.22 -9.40 -16.22
C PHE A 118 -13.59 -10.75 -15.95
N ILE A 119 -13.82 -11.26 -14.74
CA ILE A 119 -13.33 -12.55 -14.30
C ILE A 119 -14.56 -13.41 -14.08
N LYS A 120 -14.60 -14.53 -14.79
CA LYS A 120 -15.75 -15.42 -14.83
C LYS A 120 -15.35 -16.84 -14.45
N LYS A 121 -16.29 -17.55 -13.86
CA LYS A 121 -16.27 -19.01 -13.74
C LYS A 121 -17.41 -19.59 -14.56
N ILE A 122 -17.24 -20.83 -15.00
CA ILE A 122 -18.34 -21.59 -15.62
C ILE A 122 -18.84 -22.56 -14.55
N GLU A 123 -20.06 -22.30 -14.06
CA GLU A 123 -20.79 -23.17 -13.12
C GLU A 123 -21.96 -23.77 -13.91
N ASP A 124 -22.03 -25.10 -13.99
CA ASP A 124 -23.08 -25.83 -14.72
C ASP A 124 -23.28 -25.38 -16.17
N GLY A 125 -22.18 -25.02 -16.84
CA GLY A 125 -22.20 -24.51 -18.23
C GLY A 125 -22.59 -23.03 -18.36
N ILE A 126 -22.93 -22.36 -17.26
CA ILE A 126 -23.34 -20.96 -17.24
C ILE A 126 -22.16 -20.08 -16.79
N PRO A 127 -21.76 -19.07 -17.60
CA PRO A 127 -20.71 -18.15 -17.21
C PRO A 127 -21.20 -17.15 -16.16
N LYS A 128 -20.66 -17.25 -14.94
CA LYS A 128 -20.93 -16.37 -13.80
C LYS A 128 -19.76 -15.39 -13.60
N ILE A 129 -20.06 -14.11 -13.42
CA ILE A 129 -19.03 -13.10 -13.12
C ILE A 129 -18.71 -13.21 -11.63
N VAL A 130 -17.43 -13.37 -11.29
CA VAL A 130 -16.96 -13.43 -9.90
C VAL A 130 -16.16 -12.18 -9.53
N GLY A 131 -15.59 -11.48 -10.52
CA GLY A 131 -14.88 -10.24 -10.30
C GLY A 131 -14.95 -9.30 -11.50
N PHE A 132 -14.96 -8.00 -11.20
CA PHE A 132 -14.93 -6.93 -12.17
C PHE A 132 -13.91 -5.87 -11.76
N GLY A 133 -13.08 -5.46 -12.72
CA GLY A 133 -12.04 -4.46 -12.50
C GLY A 133 -12.01 -3.41 -13.58
N THR A 134 -11.53 -2.22 -13.22
CA THR A 134 -11.27 -1.16 -14.19
C THR A 134 -9.92 -0.53 -13.93
N SER A 135 -9.24 -0.10 -14.99
CA SER A 135 -8.06 0.76 -14.91
C SER A 135 -8.10 1.82 -16.00
N SER A 136 -7.27 2.85 -15.85
CA SER A 136 -7.08 3.87 -16.88
C SER A 136 -5.64 3.85 -17.39
N LEU A 137 -5.46 3.99 -18.69
CA LEU A 137 -4.18 4.30 -19.30
C LEU A 137 -4.22 5.76 -19.74
N ARG A 138 -3.29 6.56 -19.23
CA ARG A 138 -3.19 8.00 -19.56
C ARG A 138 -1.87 8.24 -20.29
N HIS A 139 -1.86 9.24 -21.19
CA HIS A 139 -0.58 9.69 -21.72
C HIS A 139 0.28 10.16 -20.55
N CYS A 140 1.51 9.67 -20.47
CA CYS A 140 2.51 10.35 -19.70
C CYS A 140 2.64 11.74 -20.32
N ARG A 141 1.96 12.76 -19.75
CA ARG A 141 2.39 14.13 -19.96
C ARG A 141 3.78 14.12 -19.37
N ARG A 142 4.81 13.97 -20.24
CA ARG A 142 6.17 14.39 -19.93
C ARG A 142 5.96 15.70 -19.20
N MET A 143 6.24 15.73 -17.89
CA MET A 143 6.21 16.96 -17.14
C MET A 143 7.10 17.88 -17.97
N SER A 144 6.48 18.85 -18.64
CA SER A 144 7.18 19.79 -19.49
C SER A 144 8.36 20.24 -18.64
N ALA A 145 9.57 20.05 -19.17
CA ALA A 145 10.79 20.41 -18.46
C ALA A 145 10.55 21.76 -17.79
N PRO A 146 10.89 21.93 -16.51
CA PRO A 146 10.62 23.17 -15.80
C PRO A 146 11.08 24.32 -16.70
N LEU A 147 10.14 25.21 -17.02
CA LEU A 147 10.41 26.38 -17.84
C LEU A 147 11.70 27.01 -17.31
N PRO A 148 12.67 27.36 -18.18
CA PRO A 148 13.93 27.91 -17.73
C PRO A 148 13.61 29.06 -16.80
N VAL A 149 14.01 28.91 -15.54
CA VAL A 149 13.92 29.97 -14.55
C VAL A 149 14.65 31.14 -15.18
N ARG A 150 13.89 32.20 -15.50
CA ARG A 150 14.41 33.44 -16.04
C ARG A 150 15.31 34.00 -14.92
N SER A 151 16.59 33.69 -14.99
CA SER A 151 17.59 34.23 -14.08
C SER A 151 17.49 35.74 -14.17
N HIS A 152 16.95 36.36 -13.14
CA HIS A 152 17.04 37.81 -12.96
C HIS A 152 18.53 38.13 -12.79
N SER A 153 19.12 38.55 -13.90
CA SER A 153 20.43 39.20 -13.96
C SER A 153 20.33 40.49 -13.16
N ASN A 154 20.83 40.45 -11.94
CA ASN A 154 21.28 41.65 -11.24
C ASN A 154 22.63 42.01 -11.85
N SER A 155 22.64 43.10 -12.62
CA SER A 155 23.86 43.84 -12.94
C SER A 155 24.54 44.32 -11.66
N PRO A 156 25.87 44.26 -11.60
CA PRO A 156 26.62 45.41 -11.13
C PRO A 156 27.65 45.86 -12.16
N ALA A 157 27.88 47.17 -12.11
CA ALA A 157 28.71 47.93 -13.02
C ALA A 157 30.20 47.57 -12.95
N ALA A 158 30.86 47.96 -14.04
CA ALA A 158 32.24 47.80 -14.41
C ALA A 158 33.29 48.24 -13.37
N SER A 159 34.43 47.54 -13.38
CA SER A 159 35.77 48.04 -13.78
C SER A 159 36.89 47.50 -12.87
N ALA A 160 37.81 46.70 -13.43
CA ALA A 160 39.27 46.80 -13.24
C ALA A 160 40.00 45.59 -13.87
N GLN A 161 40.39 45.82 -15.12
CA GLN A 161 41.64 45.49 -15.81
C GLN A 161 42.81 44.75 -15.07
N VAL A 162 43.47 43.87 -15.85
CA VAL A 162 44.91 43.46 -15.84
C VAL A 162 45.37 42.34 -14.89
N ASN A 163 45.57 41.11 -15.40
CA ASN A 163 46.91 40.56 -15.71
C ASN A 163 46.88 39.10 -16.20
N ALA A 164 47.82 38.79 -17.09
CA ALA A 164 47.97 37.52 -17.79
C ALA A 164 48.93 36.53 -17.09
N ALA A 165 48.88 35.27 -17.57
CA ALA A 165 49.84 34.16 -17.42
C ALA A 165 49.59 33.13 -16.27
N PRO A 166 50.18 31.91 -16.34
CA PRO A 166 49.65 30.78 -17.10
C PRO A 166 49.34 29.54 -16.22
N ALA A 167 48.73 28.54 -16.85
CA ALA A 167 48.26 27.29 -16.27
C ALA A 167 49.35 26.44 -15.59
N PRO A 168 49.03 25.73 -14.49
CA PRO A 168 49.76 24.55 -14.06
C PRO A 168 49.04 23.25 -14.43
N THR A 169 49.83 22.36 -15.01
CA THR A 169 49.59 20.96 -15.37
C THR A 169 49.15 20.10 -14.17
N PRO A 170 48.27 19.10 -14.33
CA PRO A 170 47.95 18.16 -13.26
C PRO A 170 49.02 17.06 -13.10
N PRO A 171 49.34 16.60 -11.88
CA PRO A 171 50.22 15.45 -11.66
C PRO A 171 49.50 14.11 -11.84
N PRO A 172 50.25 13.02 -12.09
CA PRO A 172 49.71 11.71 -12.46
C PRO A 172 49.23 10.88 -11.27
N ALA A 173 48.31 9.97 -11.56
CA ALA A 173 47.79 8.95 -10.65
C ALA A 173 48.88 7.95 -10.22
N PRO A 174 48.85 7.45 -8.96
CA PRO A 174 49.49 6.20 -8.61
C PRO A 174 48.46 5.06 -8.59
N SER A 175 48.76 4.05 -9.40
CA SER A 175 48.31 2.67 -9.20
C SER A 175 49.21 1.99 -8.18
N SER A 176 48.65 1.29 -7.19
CA SER A 176 49.14 0.02 -6.61
C SER A 176 48.24 -0.33 -5.41
N SER A 177 47.55 -1.48 -5.47
CA SER A 177 47.91 -2.71 -4.75
C SER A 177 48.09 -2.53 -3.25
N GLN A 178 47.15 -3.03 -2.45
CA GLN A 178 47.41 -4.15 -1.52
C GLN A 178 46.17 -4.52 -0.70
N ARG A 179 45.87 -5.82 -0.74
CA ARG A 179 45.01 -6.59 0.16
C ARG A 179 45.82 -6.86 1.46
N PRO A 180 45.19 -6.88 2.64
CA PRO A 180 44.90 -8.17 3.29
C PRO A 180 43.53 -8.16 4.00
N SER A 181 42.66 -9.16 3.84
CA SER A 181 42.66 -10.43 4.58
C SER A 181 42.83 -10.26 6.11
N THR A 182 41.72 -9.98 6.81
CA THR A 182 41.59 -10.31 8.23
C THR A 182 40.36 -11.18 8.46
N THR A 183 40.65 -12.44 8.75
CA THR A 183 39.78 -13.48 9.24
C THR A 183 39.35 -13.15 10.66
N LEU A 184 38.05 -12.95 10.92
CA LEU A 184 37.50 -12.91 12.28
C LEU A 184 36.53 -14.08 12.46
N LYS A 185 37.07 -15.10 13.14
CA LYS A 185 36.35 -16.20 13.78
C LYS A 185 35.69 -15.73 15.08
N ARG A 186 34.71 -16.52 15.53
CA ARG A 186 34.06 -16.58 16.87
C ARG A 186 33.01 -15.48 17.14
N ALA A 187 31.87 -15.77 17.76
CA ALA A 187 31.50 -16.92 18.57
C ALA A 187 30.00 -17.26 18.45
N SER A 188 29.73 -18.56 18.48
CA SER A 188 28.45 -19.14 18.84
C SER A 188 28.15 -18.84 20.31
N SER A 189 26.96 -18.34 20.62
CA SER A 189 26.39 -18.42 21.98
C SER A 189 24.95 -18.89 21.90
N SER A 190 24.81 -20.17 22.23
CA SER A 190 23.62 -20.80 22.78
C SER A 190 23.20 -20.07 24.06
N LEU A 191 21.92 -19.69 24.17
CA LEU A 191 21.31 -19.46 25.47
C LEU A 191 19.95 -20.14 25.51
N GLN A 192 19.92 -21.15 26.37
CA GLN A 192 18.79 -22.00 26.72
C GLN A 192 17.72 -21.19 27.45
N MET A 193 16.51 -21.75 27.37
CA MET A 193 15.39 -21.49 28.25
C MET A 193 15.78 -21.45 29.73
N THR A 194 15.24 -20.48 30.46
CA THR A 194 14.46 -20.69 31.70
C THR A 194 14.04 -19.34 32.27
N ARG A 195 12.72 -19.15 32.46
CA ARG A 195 12.10 -18.65 33.70
C ARG A 195 10.60 -18.42 33.49
N LYS A 196 9.84 -19.50 33.70
CA LYS A 196 8.51 -19.41 34.29
C LYS A 196 8.70 -19.04 35.76
N SER A 197 8.17 -17.90 36.21
CA SER A 197 7.51 -17.72 37.52
C SER A 197 7.25 -16.24 37.77
N LYS A 198 6.08 -15.93 38.36
CA LYS A 198 5.64 -14.64 38.91
C LYS A 198 4.97 -13.65 37.94
N LEU A 199 3.82 -14.04 37.39
CA LEU A 199 2.83 -13.07 36.90
C LEU A 199 1.38 -13.61 36.96
N SER A 200 1.10 -14.45 37.96
CA SER A 200 -0.21 -15.10 38.15
C SER A 200 -0.75 -14.94 39.58
N LYS A 201 -0.43 -13.83 40.26
CA LYS A 201 -0.91 -13.59 41.63
C LYS A 201 -1.46 -12.19 41.94
N GLU A 202 -1.79 -11.39 40.92
CA GLU A 202 -2.26 -10.01 41.12
C GLU A 202 -3.60 -9.67 40.43
N LEU A 203 -4.39 -10.68 40.06
CA LEU A 203 -5.65 -10.48 39.33
C LEU A 203 -6.89 -11.04 40.04
N ALA A 204 -6.84 -11.15 41.37
CA ALA A 204 -7.94 -11.71 42.18
C ALA A 204 -8.43 -10.79 43.32
N ALA A 205 -8.22 -9.47 43.24
CA ALA A 205 -8.55 -8.56 44.35
C ALA A 205 -9.28 -7.26 43.97
N VAL A 206 -9.93 -7.16 42.81
CA VAL A 206 -10.72 -5.97 42.44
C VAL A 206 -12.02 -6.36 41.73
N ALA A 207 -12.86 -7.13 42.42
CA ALA A 207 -14.20 -7.44 41.98
C ALA A 207 -15.14 -7.54 43.19
N ASP A 208 -15.28 -6.44 43.92
CA ASP A 208 -16.40 -6.19 44.85
C ASP A 208 -16.37 -4.71 45.24
N GLN A 209 -17.13 -3.88 44.51
CA GLN A 209 -17.67 -2.62 45.01
C GLN A 209 -18.70 -2.07 44.00
N GLU A 210 -19.98 -2.32 44.30
CA GLU A 210 -21.08 -1.47 43.86
C GLU A 210 -20.89 -0.05 44.40
N PRO A 211 -21.43 0.97 43.71
CA PRO A 211 -22.12 1.99 44.46
C PRO A 211 -23.48 2.41 43.90
N THR A 212 -24.30 2.75 44.88
CA THR A 212 -25.67 3.24 44.91
C THR A 212 -25.88 4.65 44.34
N SER A 213 -27.15 4.88 44.00
CA SER A 213 -27.80 6.08 43.47
C SER A 213 -27.59 7.38 44.27
N SER A 214 -27.55 8.53 43.57
CA SER A 214 -27.90 9.85 44.13
C SER A 214 -28.35 10.84 43.03
N THR A 215 -29.12 11.85 43.42
CA THR A 215 -30.24 12.47 42.71
C THR A 215 -30.02 13.97 42.40
N ARG A 216 -30.18 14.41 41.13
CA ARG A 216 -30.57 15.76 40.58
C ARG A 216 -29.79 17.04 41.03
N PRO A 217 -29.99 18.27 40.45
CA PRO A 217 -30.92 18.72 39.39
C PRO A 217 -30.35 19.55 38.22
N THR A 218 -31.26 19.78 37.27
CA THR A 218 -31.23 20.54 36.00
C THR A 218 -31.09 22.06 36.13
N SER A 219 -30.37 22.68 35.19
CA SER A 219 -30.76 23.99 34.64
C SER A 219 -30.31 24.15 33.17
N SER A 220 -31.25 24.65 32.38
CA SER A 220 -31.25 24.89 30.95
C SER A 220 -30.62 26.25 30.63
N THR A 221 -29.95 26.39 29.48
CA THR A 221 -30.21 27.44 28.44
C THR A 221 -29.26 27.21 27.25
N ASN A 222 -29.83 26.96 26.07
CA ASN A 222 -29.19 27.01 24.73
C ASN A 222 -29.45 28.42 24.14
N PRO A 223 -28.59 28.98 23.25
CA PRO A 223 -28.61 28.52 21.85
C PRO A 223 -27.32 28.70 21.02
N ALA A 224 -27.03 27.73 20.16
CA ALA A 224 -26.76 27.91 18.72
C ALA A 224 -26.49 26.52 18.11
N ALA A 225 -27.34 26.12 17.16
CA ALA A 225 -27.31 24.81 16.53
C ALA A 225 -26.04 24.65 15.65
N ILE A 226 -25.00 24.09 16.25
CA ILE A 226 -23.94 23.39 15.53
C ILE A 226 -24.48 21.98 15.28
N VAL A 227 -24.55 21.58 14.01
CA VAL A 227 -24.88 20.20 13.60
C VAL A 227 -23.99 19.26 14.39
N ALA A 228 -24.58 18.55 15.35
CA ALA A 228 -23.86 17.67 16.23
C ALA A 228 -23.24 16.54 15.39
N PRO A 229 -21.92 16.29 15.48
CA PRO A 229 -21.32 15.13 14.84
C PRO A 229 -21.99 13.87 15.40
N GLU A 230 -22.44 13.02 14.50
CA GLU A 230 -23.01 11.71 14.77
C GLU A 230 -22.17 10.97 15.84
N PRO A 231 -22.79 10.45 16.92
CA PRO A 231 -22.02 9.96 18.06
C PRO A 231 -21.18 8.74 17.66
N ALA A 232 -19.87 8.87 17.86
CA ALA A 232 -18.83 7.87 17.58
C ALA A 232 -18.96 6.53 18.37
N ALA A 233 -20.08 6.30 19.06
CA ALA A 233 -20.40 5.06 19.77
C ALA A 233 -20.77 3.89 18.83
N SER A 234 -21.06 4.15 17.55
CA SER A 234 -21.57 3.13 16.62
C SER A 234 -20.52 2.19 16.00
N ILE A 235 -19.22 2.52 16.06
CA ILE A 235 -18.18 1.77 15.32
C ILE A 235 -17.56 0.63 16.17
N VAL A 236 -17.57 0.73 17.50
CA VAL A 236 -17.12 -0.36 18.39
C VAL A 236 -17.88 -1.67 18.11
N PRO A 237 -19.22 -1.64 17.96
CA PRO A 237 -20.00 -2.82 17.56
C PRO A 237 -19.52 -3.48 16.25
N GLU A 238 -19.11 -2.70 15.25
CA GLU A 238 -18.71 -3.25 13.94
C GLU A 238 -17.39 -4.03 14.01
N VAL A 239 -16.39 -3.50 14.72
CA VAL A 239 -15.09 -4.18 14.89
C VAL A 239 -15.28 -5.46 15.70
N ILE A 240 -16.08 -5.41 16.77
CA ILE A 240 -16.38 -6.59 17.59
C ILE A 240 -17.17 -7.63 16.79
N ALA A 241 -18.15 -7.20 16.00
CA ALA A 241 -18.93 -8.09 15.14
C ALA A 241 -18.04 -8.80 14.11
N PHE A 242 -17.14 -8.07 13.45
CA PHE A 242 -16.19 -8.65 12.50
C PHE A 242 -15.26 -9.68 13.17
N LEU A 243 -14.69 -9.35 14.33
CA LEU A 243 -13.84 -10.29 15.06
C LEU A 243 -14.62 -11.53 15.50
N SER A 244 -15.87 -11.36 15.91
CA SER A 244 -16.76 -12.47 16.29
C SER A 244 -17.08 -13.38 15.11
N GLU A 245 -17.29 -12.83 13.90
CA GLU A 245 -17.45 -13.61 12.66
C GLU A 245 -16.22 -14.47 12.38
N LYS A 246 -15.03 -13.99 12.72
CA LYS A 246 -13.77 -14.72 12.60
C LYS A 246 -13.45 -15.62 13.80
N MET A 247 -14.40 -15.79 14.72
CA MET A 247 -14.24 -16.58 15.93
C MET A 247 -13.04 -16.12 16.78
N ILE A 248 -12.79 -14.81 16.81
CA ILE A 248 -11.75 -14.15 17.61
C ILE A 248 -12.44 -13.34 18.70
N LYS A 249 -12.10 -13.61 19.97
CA LYS A 249 -12.65 -12.85 21.09
C LYS A 249 -11.68 -11.74 21.52
N PRO A 250 -11.96 -10.46 21.22
CA PRO A 250 -11.12 -9.38 21.71
C PRO A 250 -11.28 -9.20 23.22
N LEU A 251 -10.18 -8.93 23.91
CA LEU A 251 -10.11 -8.64 25.34
C LEU A 251 -9.60 -7.20 25.54
N TYR A 252 -10.11 -6.51 26.57
CA TYR A 252 -9.67 -5.15 26.93
C TYR A 252 -9.67 -4.16 25.77
N VAL A 253 -10.82 -4.04 25.08
CA VAL A 253 -10.95 -3.13 23.94
C VAL A 253 -10.88 -1.68 24.42
N THR A 254 -9.88 -0.93 23.95
CA THR A 254 -9.80 0.52 24.12
C THR A 254 -9.89 1.20 22.77
N ARG A 255 -10.36 2.44 22.76
CA ARG A 255 -10.52 3.25 21.56
C ARG A 255 -9.75 4.55 21.73
N GLU A 256 -8.90 4.86 20.76
CA GLU A 256 -8.21 6.15 20.70
C GLU A 256 -8.50 6.86 19.39
N VAL A 257 -8.74 8.17 19.47
CA VAL A 257 -8.96 9.01 18.29
C VAL A 257 -7.61 9.33 17.66
N ILE A 258 -7.46 9.01 16.37
CA ILE A 258 -6.24 9.30 15.62
C ILE A 258 -6.19 10.82 15.40
N PRO A 259 -5.05 11.50 15.66
CA PRO A 259 -4.99 12.95 15.68
C PRO A 259 -4.86 13.57 14.27
N VAL A 260 -5.88 13.32 13.44
CA VAL A 260 -6.00 13.77 12.05
C VAL A 260 -7.15 14.75 11.90
N LYS A 261 -7.18 15.51 10.80
CA LYS A 261 -8.27 16.46 10.50
C LYS A 261 -9.58 15.79 10.12
N MET A 262 -9.50 14.60 9.53
CA MET A 262 -10.67 13.80 9.20
C MET A 262 -11.36 13.38 10.52
N SER A 263 -12.55 13.92 10.77
CA SER A 263 -13.40 13.46 11.86
C SER A 263 -13.73 11.97 11.67
N SER A 264 -14.01 11.24 12.75
CA SER A 264 -14.35 9.80 12.83
C SER A 264 -13.23 8.75 12.83
N ARG A 265 -11.95 9.09 12.58
CA ARG A 265 -10.88 8.08 12.57
C ARG A 265 -10.42 7.70 13.97
N ALA A 266 -10.42 6.40 14.26
CA ALA A 266 -10.00 5.85 15.54
C ALA A 266 -9.16 4.58 15.32
N VAL A 267 -8.29 4.30 16.28
CA VAL A 267 -7.62 3.01 16.44
C VAL A 267 -8.25 2.30 17.63
N PHE A 268 -8.37 0.98 17.51
CA PHE A 268 -8.86 0.13 18.58
C PHE A 268 -7.72 -0.77 19.03
N TYR A 269 -7.40 -0.72 20.31
CA TYR A 269 -6.43 -1.63 20.92
C TYR A 269 -7.17 -2.72 21.66
N PHE A 270 -6.71 -3.95 21.56
CA PHE A 270 -7.27 -5.07 22.27
C PHE A 270 -6.25 -6.21 22.31
N HIS A 271 -6.45 -7.11 23.26
CA HIS A 271 -5.68 -8.34 23.38
C HIS A 271 -6.48 -9.51 22.79
N VAL A 272 -5.77 -10.55 22.39
CA VAL A 272 -6.35 -11.83 21.97
C VAL A 272 -5.81 -12.95 22.85
N THR A 273 -6.59 -14.00 23.03
CA THR A 273 -6.13 -15.22 23.71
C THR A 273 -5.08 -15.93 22.87
N ALA A 274 -4.25 -16.76 23.49
CA ALA A 274 -3.23 -17.55 22.78
C ALA A 274 -3.84 -18.45 21.68
N GLU A 275 -5.05 -18.96 21.93
CA GLU A 275 -5.81 -19.80 20.99
C GLU A 275 -6.26 -19.02 19.73
N ASP A 276 -6.49 -17.72 19.86
CA ASP A 276 -6.95 -16.86 18.77
C ASP A 276 -5.80 -16.21 17.98
N VAL A 277 -4.55 -16.29 18.45
CA VAL A 277 -3.38 -15.70 17.75
C VAL A 277 -3.24 -16.19 16.31
N PRO A 278 -3.36 -17.50 15.98
CA PRO A 278 -3.28 -17.96 14.60
C PRO A 278 -4.39 -17.38 13.71
N LYS A 279 -5.61 -17.25 14.26
CA LYS A 279 -6.75 -16.64 13.55
C LYS A 279 -6.52 -15.15 13.32
N MET A 280 -6.01 -14.44 14.32
CA MET A 280 -5.63 -13.03 14.20
C MET A 280 -4.57 -12.84 13.11
N ASN A 281 -3.52 -13.67 13.10
CA ASN A 281 -2.47 -13.60 12.08
C ASN A 281 -3.01 -13.77 10.65
N SER A 282 -4.13 -14.49 10.46
CA SER A 282 -4.74 -14.66 9.14
C SER A 282 -5.47 -13.42 8.61
N ILE A 283 -5.88 -12.50 9.50
CA ILE A 283 -6.58 -11.25 9.15
C ILE A 283 -5.72 -9.99 9.35
N MET A 284 -4.54 -10.12 9.96
CA MET A 284 -3.56 -9.05 10.05
C MET A 284 -3.08 -8.62 8.66
N MET A 285 -2.80 -7.32 8.52
CA MET A 285 -2.19 -6.81 7.29
C MET A 285 -0.87 -7.53 7.03
N ARG A 286 -0.55 -7.74 5.75
CA ARG A 286 0.71 -8.36 5.37
C ARG A 286 1.85 -7.35 5.50
N GLY A 287 3.06 -7.85 5.75
CA GLY A 287 4.23 -7.00 5.97
C GLY A 287 4.59 -6.07 4.81
N GLY A 288 4.15 -6.33 3.58
CA GLY A 288 4.36 -5.44 2.44
C GLY A 288 3.26 -4.39 2.23
N ASP A 289 2.09 -4.56 2.85
CA ASP A 289 0.88 -3.78 2.54
C ASP A 289 0.71 -2.58 3.47
N TRP A 290 1.51 -2.49 4.54
CA TRP A 290 1.39 -1.41 5.52
C TRP A 290 1.54 0.00 4.92
N PRO A 291 2.37 0.27 3.88
CA PRO A 291 2.46 1.61 3.31
C PRO A 291 1.11 2.07 2.75
N ASP A 292 0.32 1.18 2.15
CA ASP A 292 -1.01 1.52 1.63
C ASP A 292 -1.99 1.82 2.76
N HIS A 293 -1.96 1.02 3.82
CA HIS A 293 -2.87 1.17 4.97
C HIS A 293 -2.59 2.42 5.81
N PHE A 294 -1.32 2.82 5.94
CA PHE A 294 -0.92 4.02 6.70
C PHE A 294 -0.74 5.27 5.82
N ASN A 295 -1.07 5.23 4.53
CA ASN A 295 -1.07 6.42 3.70
C ASN A 295 -2.33 7.25 3.96
N ILE A 296 -2.22 8.21 4.87
CA ILE A 296 -3.34 9.07 5.29
C ILE A 296 -4.00 9.84 4.12
N SER A 297 -3.30 10.07 3.01
CA SER A 297 -3.91 10.69 1.82
C SER A 297 -4.97 9.80 1.16
N LEU A 298 -4.90 8.47 1.37
CA LEU A 298 -5.86 7.51 0.83
C LEU A 298 -7.07 7.29 1.75
N TRP A 299 -7.07 7.90 2.94
CA TRP A 299 -8.13 7.68 3.94
C TRP A 299 -9.41 8.46 3.64
N GLU A 300 -9.37 9.44 2.75
CA GLU A 300 -10.58 10.13 2.29
C GLU A 300 -11.43 9.15 1.46
N GLY A 301 -12.59 8.76 2.01
CA GLY A 301 -13.45 7.73 1.40
C GLY A 301 -13.11 6.28 1.75
N TYR A 302 -12.02 6.02 2.48
CA TYR A 302 -11.67 4.66 2.90
C TYR A 302 -12.62 4.18 4.00
N LYS A 303 -13.46 3.17 3.72
CA LYS A 303 -14.46 2.63 4.67
C LYS A 303 -14.03 1.33 5.35
N ARG A 304 -12.91 0.72 4.91
CA ARG A 304 -12.45 -0.57 5.44
C ARG A 304 -11.55 -0.33 6.65
N PHE A 305 -11.74 -1.11 7.71
CA PHE A 305 -10.74 -1.24 8.77
C PHE A 305 -9.67 -2.25 8.35
N PHE A 306 -8.52 -2.21 9.01
CA PHE A 306 -7.42 -3.16 8.84
C PHE A 306 -6.84 -3.49 10.22
N PHE A 307 -6.17 -4.64 10.34
CA PHE A 307 -5.56 -5.10 11.58
C PHE A 307 -4.04 -5.02 11.49
N ALA A 308 -3.41 -4.54 12.55
CA ALA A 308 -1.97 -4.25 12.62
C ALA A 308 -1.37 -4.85 13.89
N PRO A 309 -0.06 -5.12 13.93
CA PRO A 309 0.64 -5.20 15.21
C PRO A 309 0.36 -3.93 16.01
N ALA A 310 0.15 -4.06 17.32
CA ALA A 310 -0.14 -2.93 18.18
C ALA A 310 1.03 -1.94 18.18
N VAL A 311 0.72 -0.67 17.89
CA VAL A 311 1.68 0.45 17.88
C VAL A 311 1.06 1.64 18.60
N SER A 312 1.87 2.42 19.30
CA SER A 312 1.40 3.62 19.99
C SER A 312 0.87 4.68 19.02
N ILE A 313 0.02 5.60 19.49
CA ILE A 313 -0.44 6.74 18.68
C ILE A 313 0.73 7.55 18.11
N ILE A 314 1.82 7.68 18.86
CA ILE A 314 3.03 8.38 18.41
C ILE A 314 3.66 7.64 17.22
N GLU A 315 3.78 6.31 17.29
CA GLU A 315 4.27 5.49 16.18
C GLU A 315 3.32 5.52 14.98
N ILE A 316 2.00 5.64 15.17
CA ILE A 316 1.06 5.86 14.05
C ILE A 316 1.38 7.16 13.32
N ILE A 317 1.72 8.23 14.04
CA ILE A 317 2.16 9.50 13.41
C ILE A 317 3.45 9.28 12.62
N GLU A 318 4.43 8.56 13.18
CA GLU A 318 5.66 8.19 12.47
C GLU A 318 5.38 7.38 11.19
N LEU A 319 4.46 6.40 11.28
CA LEU A 319 4.05 5.57 10.14
C LEU A 319 3.43 6.37 9.00
N PHE A 320 2.73 7.47 9.26
CA PHE A 320 2.20 8.32 8.19
C PHE A 320 3.33 8.93 7.32
N PHE A 321 4.44 9.32 7.93
CA PHE A 321 5.60 9.83 7.18
C PHE A 321 6.35 8.71 6.48
N LEU A 322 6.57 7.58 7.17
CA LEU A 322 7.26 6.42 6.61
C LEU A 322 6.51 5.85 5.40
N SER A 323 5.20 5.67 5.52
CA SER A 323 4.32 5.21 4.43
C SER A 323 4.46 6.12 3.21
N LYS A 324 4.40 7.44 3.40
CA LYS A 324 4.50 8.40 2.30
C LYS A 324 5.83 8.30 1.57
N MET A 325 6.93 8.16 2.31
CA MET A 325 8.27 7.97 1.75
C MET A 325 8.34 6.66 0.96
N VAL A 326 7.90 5.54 1.54
CA VAL A 326 7.94 4.22 0.90
C VAL A 326 7.11 4.19 -0.39
N MET A 327 5.90 4.74 -0.37
CA MET A 327 5.04 4.83 -1.56
C MET A 327 5.71 5.62 -2.68
N PHE A 328 6.38 6.72 -2.35
CA PHE A 328 7.09 7.51 -3.35
C PHE A 328 8.34 6.81 -3.87
N ASP A 329 9.15 6.23 -3.00
CA ASP A 329 10.37 5.50 -3.38
C ASP A 329 10.01 4.28 -4.27
N SER A 330 8.92 3.56 -3.95
CA SER A 330 8.39 2.46 -4.77
C SER A 330 8.03 2.93 -6.18
N VAL A 331 7.27 4.03 -6.32
CA VAL A 331 6.88 4.58 -7.63
C VAL A 331 8.10 5.10 -8.41
N LYS A 332 9.04 5.75 -7.73
CA LYS A 332 10.22 6.36 -8.37
C LYS A 332 11.23 5.32 -8.84
N HIS A 333 11.44 4.27 -8.06
CA HIS A 333 12.48 3.27 -8.31
C HIS A 333 11.94 1.98 -8.94
N GLY A 334 10.62 1.76 -8.91
CA GLY A 334 10.00 0.53 -9.43
C GLY A 334 10.39 -0.73 -8.64
N ILE A 335 10.93 -0.57 -7.43
CA ILE A 335 11.34 -1.67 -6.57
C ILE A 335 10.26 -1.86 -5.51
N PRO A 336 9.60 -3.02 -5.45
CA PRO A 336 8.64 -3.31 -4.39
C PRO A 336 9.35 -3.26 -3.04
N TRP A 337 8.76 -2.56 -2.08
CA TRP A 337 9.35 -2.41 -0.76
C TRP A 337 9.20 -3.71 0.02
N THR A 338 10.28 -4.21 0.60
CA THR A 338 10.31 -5.49 1.32
C THR A 338 10.47 -5.35 2.82
N ASP A 339 10.75 -4.15 3.33
CA ASP A 339 11.00 -3.99 4.76
C ASP A 339 9.71 -4.13 5.56
N ASP A 340 9.80 -4.93 6.61
CA ASP A 340 8.76 -5.12 7.60
C ASP A 340 8.51 -3.83 8.43
N LEU A 341 7.26 -3.63 8.83
CA LEU A 341 6.79 -2.47 9.59
C LEU A 341 7.58 -2.27 10.90
N VAL A 342 7.87 -3.35 11.63
CA VAL A 342 8.59 -3.27 12.91
C VAL A 342 10.03 -2.82 12.68
N SER A 343 10.68 -3.36 11.66
CA SER A 343 12.04 -2.97 11.27
C SER A 343 12.11 -1.48 10.89
N MET A 344 11.09 -0.97 10.18
CA MET A 344 11.00 0.43 9.79
C MET A 344 10.84 1.37 10.99
N LEU A 345 10.00 1.00 11.97
CA LEU A 345 9.78 1.79 13.19
C LEU A 345 10.96 1.78 14.15
N GLN A 346 11.69 0.67 14.23
CA GLN A 346 12.87 0.57 15.10
C GLN A 346 14.03 1.45 14.60
N ASN A 347 14.20 1.55 13.27
CA ASN A 347 15.27 2.34 12.69
C ASN A 347 14.85 3.81 12.47
N LYS A 348 15.15 4.66 13.47
CA LYS A 348 14.84 6.10 13.41
C LYS A 348 15.55 6.87 12.28
N ALA A 349 16.58 6.30 11.64
CA ALA A 349 17.14 6.89 10.43
C ALA A 349 16.13 6.93 9.27
N ASN A 350 15.21 5.96 9.20
CA ASN A 350 14.13 5.95 8.22
C ASN A 350 13.17 7.11 8.43
N PHE A 351 12.79 7.38 9.69
CA PHE A 351 11.94 8.52 10.00
C PHE A 351 12.65 9.85 9.70
N ARG A 352 13.93 10.00 10.07
CA ARG A 352 14.74 11.17 9.67
C ARG A 352 14.77 11.35 8.15
N LYS A 353 14.91 10.26 7.38
CA LYS A 353 14.86 10.31 5.91
C LYS A 353 13.49 10.77 5.41
N ALA A 354 12.41 10.22 5.97
CA ALA A 354 11.04 10.53 5.56
C ALA A 354 10.68 12.00 5.76
N ILE A 355 11.10 12.62 6.88
CA ILE A 355 10.76 14.02 7.19
C ILE A 355 11.65 15.04 6.47
N ARG A 356 12.81 14.63 5.93
CA ARG A 356 13.72 15.51 5.17
C ARG A 356 13.14 15.96 3.82
N VAL A 357 12.21 15.19 3.25
CA VAL A 357 11.58 15.55 1.96
C VAL A 357 10.44 16.53 2.23
N SER A 358 10.72 17.84 2.10
CA SER A 358 9.79 18.93 2.46
C SER A 358 8.36 18.72 1.94
N LYS A 359 8.23 18.36 0.66
CA LYS A 359 6.92 18.12 0.03
C LYS A 359 6.14 16.98 0.69
N HIS A 360 6.79 15.87 1.03
CA HIS A 360 6.11 14.73 1.67
C HIS A 360 5.71 15.08 3.10
N ARG A 361 6.62 15.74 3.83
CA ARG A 361 6.39 16.21 5.19
C ARG A 361 5.18 17.15 5.24
N GLU A 362 5.13 18.15 4.36
CA GLU A 362 4.02 19.11 4.30
C GLU A 362 2.68 18.42 4.01
N GLN A 363 2.65 17.46 3.08
CA GLN A 363 1.44 16.70 2.77
C GLN A 363 0.89 15.95 3.99
N VAL A 364 1.74 15.29 4.77
CA VAL A 364 1.30 14.61 5.99
C VAL A 364 0.85 15.63 7.05
N LEU A 365 1.62 16.69 7.27
CA LEU A 365 1.29 17.74 8.24
C LEU A 365 -0.02 18.48 7.93
N MET A 366 -0.38 18.61 6.65
CA MET A 366 -1.66 19.17 6.25
C MET A 366 -2.85 18.30 6.67
N MET A 367 -2.66 16.99 6.83
CA MET A 367 -3.70 16.03 7.23
C MET A 367 -3.81 15.86 8.75
N LEU A 368 -2.80 16.27 9.51
CA LEU A 368 -2.81 16.24 10.98
C LEU A 368 -3.60 17.41 11.58
N ASN A 369 -4.27 17.15 12.70
CA ASN A 369 -4.87 18.21 13.52
C ASN A 369 -3.83 18.83 14.48
N ALA A 370 -4.24 19.78 15.32
CA ALA A 370 -3.32 20.47 16.25
C ALA A 370 -2.58 19.49 17.20
N ARG A 371 -3.29 18.50 17.75
CA ARG A 371 -2.70 17.46 18.61
C ARG A 371 -1.64 16.64 17.85
N GLY A 372 -1.96 16.23 16.62
CA GLY A 372 -1.06 15.42 15.79
C GLY A 372 0.20 16.17 15.40
N LYS A 373 0.08 17.46 15.11
CA LYS A 373 1.24 18.35 14.87
C LYS A 373 2.11 18.50 16.12
N GLY A 374 1.51 18.60 17.30
CA GLY A 374 2.25 18.62 18.57
C GLY A 374 3.04 17.32 18.80
N MET A 375 2.43 16.17 18.54
CA MET A 375 3.11 14.86 18.60
C MET A 375 4.26 14.76 17.60
N PHE A 376 4.07 15.27 16.38
CA PHE A 376 5.15 15.34 15.40
C PHE A 376 6.33 16.19 15.87
N GLN A 377 6.08 17.37 16.47
CA GLN A 377 7.13 18.22 17.02
C GLN A 377 7.90 17.54 18.17
N GLU A 378 7.20 16.74 18.98
CA GLU A 378 7.84 15.95 20.03
C GLU A 378 8.70 14.83 19.45
N LEU A 379 8.20 14.13 18.43
CA LEU A 379 8.97 13.13 17.69
C LEU A 379 10.24 13.74 17.08
N GLU A 380 10.13 14.90 16.43
CA GLU A 380 11.25 15.61 15.81
C GLU A 380 12.36 15.97 16.81
N LYS A 381 12.02 16.27 18.07
CA LYS A 381 13.00 16.55 19.13
C LYS A 381 13.75 15.32 19.62
N ARG A 382 13.21 14.11 19.40
CA ARG A 382 13.78 12.83 19.91
C ARG A 382 14.75 12.18 18.93
N ILE A 383 14.82 12.67 17.69
CA ILE A 383 15.67 12.12 16.60
C ILE A 383 16.88 12.98 16.35
#